data_AF-A0A9D8PB64-F1
#
_entry.id   AF-A0A9D8PB64-F1
#
_cell.length_a   1.000
_cell.length_b   1.000
_cell.length_c   1.000
_cell.angle_alpha   90.00
_cell.angle_beta   90.00
_cell.angle_gamma   90.00
#
_symmetry.space_group_name_H-M   'P 1'
#
loop_
_entity.id
_entity.type
_entity.pdbx_description
1 polymer ?
#
loop_
_entity_poly.entity_id
_entity_poly.type
_entity_poly.pdbx_seq_one_letter_code
_entity_poly.pdbx_strand_id
1 'polypeptide(L)'
;MENKIREKALELGYKDCGIIRVGALAGFREKLEERISRIPMGEQIYGRFRSYADPSAENPDIKSIVVTIGPTYRYNVPAEFDGVYGKSYMFDPRTDERAPFFKIRREFSAFLESLGLKCMLGGSFGIQAPARWAAYQAGLGIIRQNNFFYTQNGSYVRIGT
;
A
#
# COMPACT_ATOMS: atom_id res chain seq x y z
N MET A 1 -17.29 11.43 6.67
CA MET A 1 -17.12 10.14 5.95
C MET A 1 -15.76 9.55 6.23
N GLU A 2 -14.68 10.32 6.08
CA GLU A 2 -13.30 9.91 6.40
C GLU A 2 -13.13 9.28 7.78
N ASN A 3 -13.65 9.89 8.85
CA ASN A 3 -13.59 9.31 10.20
C ASN A 3 -14.25 7.92 10.27
N LYS A 4 -15.40 7.71 9.61
CA LYS A 4 -16.07 6.40 9.56
C LYS A 4 -15.22 5.34 8.88
N ILE A 5 -14.52 5.72 7.80
CA ILE A 5 -13.61 4.83 7.07
C ILE A 5 -12.43 4.45 7.96
N ARG A 6 -11.83 5.43 8.65
CA ARG A 6 -10.72 5.18 9.57
C ARG A 6 -11.14 4.30 10.74
N GLU A 7 -12.26 4.62 11.40
CA GLU A 7 -12.82 3.84 12.51
C GLU A 7 -13.08 2.39 12.09
N LYS A 8 -13.70 2.17 10.92
CA LYS A 8 -13.93 0.82 10.44
C LYS A 8 -12.63 0.07 10.15
N ALA A 9 -11.62 0.74 9.59
CA ALA A 9 -10.31 0.12 9.37
C ALA A 9 -9.69 -0.34 10.70
N LEU A 10 -9.73 0.49 11.74
CA LEU A 10 -9.23 0.13 13.07
C LEU A 10 -10.03 -1.04 13.69
N GLU A 11 -11.35 -1.04 13.55
CA GLU A 11 -12.25 -2.11 14.01
C GLU A 11 -11.89 -3.46 13.36
N LEU A 12 -11.59 -3.45 12.05
CA LEU A 12 -11.18 -4.64 11.30
C LEU A 12 -9.72 -5.07 11.57
N GLY A 13 -8.98 -4.33 12.40
CA GLY A 13 -7.63 -4.69 12.83
C GLY A 13 -6.48 -4.07 12.03
N TYR A 14 -6.75 -3.10 11.16
CA TYR A 14 -5.68 -2.24 10.62
C TYR A 14 -5.06 -1.40 11.75
N LYS A 15 -3.78 -1.06 11.62
CA LYS A 15 -3.05 -0.22 12.58
C LYS A 15 -3.32 1.27 12.37
N ASP A 16 -3.50 1.68 11.12
CA ASP A 16 -3.90 3.05 10.78
C ASP A 16 -4.50 3.09 9.37
N CYS A 17 -5.19 4.18 9.06
CA CYS A 17 -5.82 4.41 7.78
C CYS A 17 -5.86 5.91 7.46
N GLY A 18 -5.57 6.26 6.21
CA GLY A 18 -5.63 7.63 5.70
C GLY A 18 -6.19 7.69 4.29
N ILE A 19 -6.60 8.87 3.85
CA ILE A 19 -7.17 9.08 2.51
C ILE A 19 -6.40 10.22 1.85
N ILE A 20 -5.98 10.00 0.60
CA ILE A 20 -5.34 11.04 -0.21
C ILE A 20 -6.12 11.25 -1.51
N ARG A 21 -6.02 12.45 -2.08
CA ARG A 21 -6.43 12.67 -3.47
C ARG A 21 -5.40 12.02 -4.40
N VAL A 22 -5.85 11.54 -5.56
CA VAL A 22 -4.97 10.89 -6.55
C VAL A 22 -3.77 11.77 -6.95
N GLY A 23 -3.98 13.09 -7.08
CA GLY A 23 -2.92 14.05 -7.43
C GLY A 23 -1.79 14.17 -6.40
N ALA A 24 -1.97 13.68 -5.16
CA ALA A 24 -0.88 13.64 -4.17
C ALA A 24 0.26 12.68 -4.58
N LEU A 25 -0.01 11.76 -5.52
CA LEU A 25 1.00 10.86 -6.07
C LEU A 25 1.93 11.52 -7.10
N ALA A 26 1.60 12.70 -7.63
CA ALA A 26 2.37 13.34 -8.70
C ALA A 26 3.85 13.54 -8.33
N GLY A 27 4.14 13.90 -7.08
CA GLY A 27 5.52 14.06 -6.58
C GLY A 27 6.37 12.77 -6.60
N PHE A 28 5.75 11.59 -6.71
CA PHE A 28 6.48 10.34 -6.93
C PHE A 28 7.26 10.37 -8.25
N ARG A 29 6.71 11.03 -9.29
CA ARG A 29 7.34 11.12 -10.60
C ARG A 29 8.70 11.80 -10.52
N GLU A 30 8.81 12.91 -9.79
CA GLU A 30 10.06 13.65 -9.62
C GLU A 30 11.14 12.78 -8.99
N LYS A 31 10.80 12.00 -7.95
CA LYS A 31 11.74 11.07 -7.30
C LYS A 31 12.15 9.91 -8.19
N LEU A 32 11.24 9.44 -9.04
CA LEU A 32 11.54 8.41 -10.02
C LEU A 32 12.53 8.92 -11.07
N GLU A 33 12.31 10.10 -11.64
CA GLU A 33 13.22 10.69 -12.62
C GLU A 33 14.59 11.05 -12.01
N GLU A 34 14.61 11.56 -10.77
CA GLU A 34 15.85 11.80 -10.03
C GLU A 34 16.67 10.50 -9.91
N ARG A 35 16.01 9.37 -9.63
CA ARG A 35 16.66 8.05 -9.50
C ARG A 35 17.19 7.55 -10.84
N ILE A 36 16.41 7.71 -11.91
CA ILE A 36 16.77 7.30 -13.27
C ILE A 36 17.94 8.13 -13.79
N SER A 37 17.93 9.45 -13.58
CA SER A 37 19.05 10.33 -13.93
C SER A 37 20.35 9.93 -13.25
N ARG A 38 20.31 9.57 -11.97
CA ARG A 38 21.49 9.10 -11.22
C ARG A 38 21.96 7.70 -11.64
N ILE A 39 21.05 6.85 -12.12
CA ILE A 39 21.35 5.48 -12.54
C ILE A 39 20.64 5.21 -13.88
N PRO A 40 21.19 5.70 -15.01
CA PRO A 40 20.49 5.64 -16.31
C PRO A 40 20.15 4.22 -16.77
N MET A 41 21.00 3.24 -16.47
CA MET A 41 20.72 1.82 -16.75
C MET A 41 19.45 1.30 -16.05
N GLY A 42 19.02 1.96 -14.96
CA GLY A 42 17.81 1.63 -14.23
C GLY A 42 16.52 1.95 -15.00
N GLU A 43 16.57 2.75 -16.08
CA GLU A 43 15.42 3.11 -16.92
C GLU A 43 14.60 1.89 -17.35
N GLN A 44 15.26 0.81 -17.75
CA GLN A 44 14.62 -0.43 -18.19
C GLN A 44 13.73 -1.07 -17.11
N ILE A 45 14.03 -0.84 -15.83
CA ILE A 45 13.29 -1.38 -14.69
C ILE A 45 12.32 -0.34 -14.11
N TYR A 46 12.78 0.90 -13.96
CA TYR A 46 12.05 1.95 -13.26
C TYR A 46 11.06 2.69 -14.15
N GLY A 47 11.29 2.72 -15.47
CA GLY A 47 10.46 3.50 -16.40
C GLY A 47 9.00 3.09 -16.40
N ARG A 48 8.70 1.81 -16.15
CA ARG A 48 7.32 1.30 -16.02
C ARG A 48 6.56 1.86 -14.82
N PHE A 49 7.24 2.37 -13.78
CA PHE A 49 6.59 2.94 -12.59
C PHE A 49 6.12 4.38 -12.79
N ARG A 50 6.38 4.97 -13.97
CA ARG A 50 5.90 6.31 -14.31
C ARG A 50 4.39 6.45 -14.25
N SER A 51 3.65 5.43 -14.65
CA SER A 51 2.19 5.43 -14.57
C SER A 51 1.68 5.45 -13.14
N TYR A 52 2.49 5.01 -12.17
CA TYR A 52 2.07 4.94 -10.77
C TYR A 52 1.96 6.34 -10.14
N ALA A 53 2.60 7.35 -10.74
CA ALA A 53 2.48 8.73 -10.29
C ALA A 53 1.11 9.35 -10.62
N ASP A 54 0.37 8.78 -11.57
CA ASP A 54 -0.96 9.24 -11.95
C ASP A 54 -1.88 8.07 -12.37
N PRO A 55 -2.44 7.33 -11.39
CA PRO A 55 -3.43 6.30 -11.67
C PRO A 55 -4.69 6.83 -12.39
N SER A 56 -4.97 8.14 -12.32
CA SER A 56 -6.15 8.73 -12.97
C SER A 56 -6.01 8.85 -14.48
N ALA A 57 -4.77 8.81 -15.00
CA ALA A 57 -4.51 8.74 -16.44
C ALA A 57 -5.01 7.42 -17.05
N GLU A 58 -4.93 6.31 -16.31
CA GLU A 58 -5.45 5.00 -16.74
C GLU A 58 -6.93 4.83 -16.41
N ASN A 59 -7.39 5.38 -15.28
CA ASN A 59 -8.79 5.35 -14.90
C ASN A 59 -9.25 6.69 -14.30
N PRO A 60 -9.93 7.54 -15.10
CA PRO A 60 -10.39 8.85 -14.67
C PRO A 60 -11.41 8.83 -13.52
N ASP A 61 -12.05 7.69 -13.22
CA ASP A 61 -12.98 7.55 -12.10
C ASP A 61 -12.25 7.57 -10.75
N ILE A 62 -10.93 7.30 -10.71
CA ILE A 62 -10.13 7.34 -9.48
C ILE A 62 -9.97 8.78 -9.02
N LYS A 63 -10.63 9.15 -7.92
CA LYS A 63 -10.50 10.49 -7.31
C LYS A 63 -9.65 10.49 -6.04
N SER A 64 -9.67 9.40 -5.29
CA SER A 64 -9.00 9.24 -4.01
C SER A 64 -8.45 7.84 -3.84
N ILE A 65 -7.49 7.71 -2.92
CA ILE A 65 -6.85 6.45 -2.55
C ILE A 65 -6.97 6.30 -1.05
N VAL A 66 -7.52 5.17 -0.62
CA VAL A 66 -7.58 4.79 0.79
C VAL A 66 -6.33 3.99 1.12
N VAL A 67 -5.48 4.54 1.98
CA VAL A 67 -4.22 3.92 2.37
C VAL A 67 -4.37 3.30 3.74
N THR A 68 -4.06 2.01 3.86
CA THR A 68 -4.17 1.26 5.11
C THR A 68 -2.81 0.75 5.56
N ILE A 69 -2.55 0.80 6.87
CA ILE A 69 -1.41 0.14 7.49
C ILE A 69 -1.93 -1.15 8.13
N GLY A 70 -1.63 -2.28 7.51
CA GLY A 70 -1.99 -3.59 8.01
C GLY A 70 -1.08 -4.06 9.14
N PRO A 71 -1.58 -4.96 10.02
CA PRO A 71 -0.74 -5.62 10.99
C PRO A 71 0.32 -6.43 10.26
N THR A 72 1.55 -6.32 10.74
CA THR A 72 2.61 -7.24 10.38
C THR A 72 2.40 -8.48 11.20
N TYR A 73 1.76 -9.47 10.59
CA TYR A 73 1.75 -10.81 11.14
C TYR A 73 3.22 -11.19 11.31
N ARG A 74 3.67 -11.37 12.55
CA ARG A 74 4.80 -12.26 12.78
C ARG A 74 4.29 -13.58 12.25
N TYR A 75 4.72 -13.93 11.04
CA TYR A 75 4.42 -15.22 10.48
C TYR A 75 4.80 -16.25 11.55
N ASN A 76 3.94 -17.23 11.82
CA ASN A 76 4.40 -18.46 12.47
C ASN A 76 5.27 -19.16 11.43
N VAL A 77 6.49 -18.67 11.31
CA VAL A 77 7.48 -19.21 10.40
C VAL A 77 8.03 -20.48 11.06
N PRO A 78 8.00 -21.62 10.37
CA PRO A 78 8.68 -22.81 10.84
C PRO A 78 10.17 -22.51 11.12
N ALA A 79 10.74 -23.14 12.14
CA ALA A 79 12.11 -22.88 12.60
C ALA A 79 13.16 -23.14 11.50
N GLU A 80 12.84 -23.99 10.53
CA GLU A 80 13.66 -24.30 9.36
C GLU A 80 13.96 -23.08 8.48
N PHE A 81 13.17 -22.01 8.61
CA PHE A 81 13.41 -20.75 7.91
C PHE A 81 14.21 -19.75 8.74
N ASP A 82 14.71 -20.09 9.93
CA ASP A 82 15.59 -19.19 10.67
C ASP A 82 16.86 -18.86 9.88
N GLY A 83 17.24 -17.58 9.87
CA GLY A 83 18.29 -17.04 9.00
C GLY A 83 17.87 -16.81 7.54
N VAL A 84 16.68 -17.24 7.09
CA VAL A 84 16.21 -17.03 5.72
C VAL A 84 15.65 -15.61 5.55
N TYR A 85 16.12 -14.91 4.51
CA TYR A 85 15.63 -13.59 4.13
C TYR A 85 14.35 -13.65 3.29
N GLY A 86 13.57 -12.57 3.27
CA GLY A 86 12.42 -12.46 2.38
C GLY A 86 11.19 -13.29 2.80
N LYS A 87 11.12 -13.74 4.06
CA LYS A 87 9.98 -14.51 4.60
C LYS A 87 8.63 -13.86 4.31
N SER A 88 8.55 -12.52 4.27
CA SER A 88 7.32 -11.80 3.94
C SER A 88 6.76 -12.09 2.55
N TYR A 89 7.62 -12.47 1.60
CA TYR A 89 7.24 -12.86 0.25
C TYR A 89 6.92 -14.35 0.15
N MET A 90 7.50 -15.18 1.02
CA MET A 90 7.25 -16.63 1.06
C MET A 90 5.88 -16.96 1.68
N PHE A 91 5.49 -16.20 2.71
CA PHE A 91 4.23 -16.42 3.44
C PHE A 91 3.17 -15.38 3.11
N ASP A 92 3.06 -14.92 1.87
CA ASP A 92 2.20 -13.78 1.54
C ASP A 92 0.69 -14.09 1.65
N PRO A 93 -0.05 -13.57 2.66
CA PRO A 93 -1.48 -13.80 2.82
C PRO A 93 -2.35 -12.93 1.89
N ARG A 94 -1.77 -12.22 0.91
CA ARG A 94 -2.55 -11.43 -0.07
C ARG A 94 -3.25 -12.29 -1.11
N THR A 95 -2.70 -13.45 -1.43
CA THR A 95 -3.22 -14.35 -2.47
C THR A 95 -3.97 -15.55 -1.90
N ASP A 96 -3.87 -15.80 -0.59
CA ASP A 96 -4.58 -16.88 0.08
C ASP A 96 -5.94 -16.37 0.58
N GLU A 97 -7.02 -16.80 -0.06
CA GLU A 97 -8.39 -16.42 0.31
C GLU A 97 -8.80 -16.91 1.71
N ARG A 98 -8.11 -17.92 2.24
CA ARG A 98 -8.34 -18.46 3.57
C ARG A 98 -7.61 -17.65 4.65
N ALA A 99 -6.64 -16.83 4.26
CA ALA A 99 -5.88 -16.04 5.21
C ALA A 99 -6.75 -14.97 5.89
N PRO A 100 -6.59 -14.73 7.20
CA PRO A 100 -7.35 -13.70 7.93
C PRO A 100 -7.25 -12.31 7.28
N PHE A 101 -6.08 -11.94 6.75
CA PHE A 101 -5.88 -10.65 6.10
C PHE A 101 -6.72 -10.48 4.82
N PHE A 102 -6.92 -11.56 4.05
CA PHE A 102 -7.74 -11.51 2.84
C PHE A 102 -9.21 -11.22 3.17
N LYS A 103 -9.73 -11.83 4.24
CA LYS A 103 -11.09 -11.58 4.75
C LYS A 103 -11.27 -10.13 5.18
N ILE A 104 -10.33 -9.59 5.98
CA ILE A 104 -10.32 -8.19 6.42
C ILE A 104 -10.40 -7.24 5.22
N ARG A 105 -9.61 -7.47 4.17
CA ARG A 105 -9.61 -6.65 2.95
C ARG A 105 -10.96 -6.68 2.23
N ARG A 106 -11.60 -7.86 2.14
CA ARG A 106 -12.94 -8.01 1.53
C ARG A 106 -14.02 -7.30 2.34
N GLU A 107 -14.02 -7.48 3.66
CA GLU A 107 -14.97 -6.82 4.56
C GLU A 107 -14.84 -5.30 4.51
N PHE A 108 -13.62 -4.78 4.45
CA PHE A 108 -13.38 -3.36 4.33
C PHE A 108 -13.89 -2.81 2.99
N SER A 109 -13.70 -3.53 1.88
CA SER A 109 -14.26 -3.12 0.58
C SER A 109 -15.78 -3.11 0.58
N ALA A 110 -16.41 -4.15 1.11
CA ALA A 110 -17.86 -4.23 1.21
C ALA A 110 -18.43 -3.08 2.05
N PHE A 111 -17.73 -2.68 3.11
CA PHE A 111 -18.09 -1.50 3.89
C PHE A 111 -18.02 -0.21 3.07
N LEU A 112 -16.94 0.00 2.31
CA LEU A 112 -16.82 1.19 1.46
C LEU A 112 -17.91 1.23 0.38
N GLU A 113 -18.23 0.09 -0.23
CA GLU A 113 -19.34 -0.05 -1.18
C GLU A 113 -20.70 0.26 -0.53
N SER A 114 -20.91 -0.16 0.73
CA SER A 114 -22.13 0.17 1.49
C SER A 114 -22.30 1.66 1.76
N LEU A 115 -21.21 2.44 1.69
CA LEU A 115 -21.24 3.91 1.76
C LEU A 115 -21.52 4.56 0.39
N GLY A 116 -21.76 3.77 -0.65
CA GLY A 116 -21.99 4.24 -2.02
C GLY A 116 -20.72 4.56 -2.80
N LEU A 117 -19.55 4.11 -2.31
CA LEU A 117 -18.28 4.33 -3.00
C LEU A 117 -18.01 3.19 -3.99
N LYS A 118 -17.65 3.54 -5.23
CA LYS A 118 -17.12 2.58 -6.20
C LYS A 118 -15.67 2.26 -5.83
N CYS A 119 -15.44 1.08 -5.26
CA CYS A 119 -14.11 0.65 -4.84
C CYS A 119 -13.48 -0.25 -5.90
N MET A 120 -12.26 0.10 -6.31
CA MET A 120 -11.42 -0.82 -7.07
C MET A 120 -10.43 -1.46 -6.11
N LEU A 121 -10.76 -2.67 -5.67
CA LEU A 121 -9.75 -3.57 -5.14
C LEU A 121 -8.87 -4.02 -6.33
N GLY A 122 -7.81 -3.28 -6.65
CA GLY A 122 -6.91 -3.73 -7.71
C GLY A 122 -6.37 -5.11 -7.34
N GLY A 123 -6.45 -6.09 -8.24
CA GLY A 123 -6.35 -7.55 -8.02
C GLY A 123 -5.70 -8.08 -6.72
N SER A 124 -4.66 -8.91 -6.82
CA SER A 124 -3.93 -9.39 -5.64
C SER A 124 -3.06 -8.31 -4.98
N PHE A 125 -2.89 -7.14 -5.63
CA PHE A 125 -1.85 -6.16 -5.30
C PHE A 125 -2.33 -4.71 -5.08
N GLY A 126 -3.63 -4.43 -5.14
CA GLY A 126 -4.18 -3.06 -5.09
C GLY A 126 -4.12 -2.36 -6.45
N ILE A 127 -4.49 -1.07 -6.46
CA ILE A 127 -4.24 -0.20 -7.63
C ILE A 127 -2.73 -0.07 -7.87
N GLN A 128 -2.33 0.19 -9.12
CA GLN A 128 -0.93 0.44 -9.47
C GLN A 128 -0.48 1.80 -8.94
N ALA A 129 -0.24 1.89 -7.63
CA ALA A 129 0.17 3.09 -6.93
C ALA A 129 1.41 2.83 -6.05
N PRO A 130 2.25 3.86 -5.81
CA PRO A 130 3.46 3.71 -5.02
C PRO A 130 3.08 3.70 -3.53
N ALA A 131 2.75 2.53 -2.99
CA ALA A 131 2.17 2.36 -1.64
C ALA A 131 2.91 3.13 -0.53
N ARG A 132 4.26 3.11 -0.52
CA ARG A 132 5.06 3.86 0.48
C ARG A 132 4.88 5.37 0.35
N TRP A 133 4.85 5.88 -0.88
CA TRP A 133 4.63 7.30 -1.14
C TRP A 133 3.21 7.70 -0.80
N ALA A 134 2.21 6.86 -1.12
CA ALA A 134 0.82 7.08 -0.73
C ALA A 134 0.67 7.16 0.79
N ALA A 135 1.29 6.26 1.54
CA ALA A 135 1.25 6.27 3.01
C ALA A 135 1.97 7.49 3.61
N TYR A 136 3.06 7.94 2.99
CA TYR A 136 3.74 9.18 3.37
C TYR A 136 2.85 10.41 3.14
N GLN A 137 2.22 10.51 1.96
CA GLN A 137 1.29 11.60 1.63
C GLN A 137 0.04 11.58 2.52
N ALA A 138 -0.39 10.40 2.98
CA ALA A 138 -1.49 10.23 3.92
C ALA A 138 -1.10 10.58 5.38
N GLY A 139 0.16 10.94 5.65
CA GLY A 139 0.63 11.30 6.99
C GLY A 139 0.75 10.12 7.96
N LEU A 140 0.76 8.88 7.47
CA LEU A 140 0.76 7.67 8.30
C LEU A 140 2.16 7.30 8.84
N GLY A 141 3.19 8.03 8.43
CA GLY A 141 4.59 7.74 8.74
C GLY A 141 5.57 8.46 7.82
N ILE A 142 6.83 8.03 7.84
CA ILE A 142 7.92 8.66 7.09
C ILE A 142 8.71 7.64 6.25
N ILE A 143 9.28 8.07 5.13
CA ILE A 143 10.23 7.25 4.35
C ILE A 143 11.64 7.61 4.79
N ARG A 144 12.43 6.61 5.22
CA ARG A 144 13.82 6.81 5.64
C ARG A 144 14.81 6.52 4.52
N GLN A 145 16.10 6.77 4.76
CA GLN A 145 17.19 6.62 3.79
C GLN A 145 17.34 5.19 3.23
N ASN A 146 16.93 4.17 3.99
CA ASN A 146 16.86 2.78 3.52
C ASN A 146 15.64 2.49 2.62
N ASN A 147 14.90 3.52 2.21
CA ASN A 147 13.70 3.46 1.36
C ASN A 147 12.51 2.70 1.99
N PHE A 148 12.61 2.28 3.26
CA PHE A 148 11.47 1.72 3.96
C PHE A 148 10.61 2.84 4.54
N PHE A 149 9.30 2.57 4.58
CA PHE A 149 8.32 3.38 5.26
C PHE A 149 8.30 3.00 6.75
N TYR A 150 8.32 3.98 7.64
CA TYR A 150 8.36 3.84 9.09
C TYR A 150 7.12 4.46 9.71
N THR A 151 6.42 3.66 10.51
CA THR A 151 5.45 4.13 11.49
C THR A 151 6.15 4.38 12.82
N GLN A 152 5.41 4.79 13.85
CA GLN A 152 5.93 4.85 15.23
C GLN A 152 6.46 3.49 15.72
N ASN A 153 5.94 2.38 15.19
CA ASN A 153 6.34 1.02 15.58
C ASN A 153 7.43 0.41 14.67
N GLY A 154 8.06 1.23 13.82
CA GLY A 154 9.10 0.79 12.89
C GLY A 154 8.58 0.55 11.46
N SER A 155 9.43 -0.09 10.65
CA SER A 155 9.21 -0.28 9.21
C SER A 155 8.66 -1.65 8.82
N TYR A 156 8.60 -2.58 9.77
CA TYR A 156 7.98 -3.87 9.54
C TYR A 156 6.46 -3.66 9.58
N VAL A 157 5.89 -3.21 8.46
CA VAL A 157 4.45 -2.94 8.28
C VAL A 157 4.01 -3.33 6.88
N ARG A 158 2.72 -3.60 6.72
CA ARG A 158 2.10 -3.82 5.42
C ARG A 158 1.31 -2.57 5.02
N ILE A 159 1.46 -2.13 3.77
CA ILE A 159 0.72 -0.99 3.24
C ILE A 159 -0.24 -1.50 2.17
N GLY A 160 -1.52 -1.15 2.30
CA GLY A 160 -2.55 -1.37 1.29
C GLY A 160 -3.00 -0.05 0.67
N THR A 161 -3.34 -0.07 -0.62
CA THR A 161 -3.89 1.04 -1.40
C THR A 161 -5.00 0.56 -2.30
#